data_AF-A0A3S9PPE8-F1
#
_entry.id   AF-A0A3S9PPE8-F1
#
_cell.length_a   1.000
_cell.length_b   1.000
_cell.length_c   1.000
_cell.angle_alpha   90.00
_cell.angle_beta   90.00
_cell.angle_gamma   90.00
#
_symmetry.space_group_name_H-M   'P 1'
#
loop_
_entity.id
_entity.type
_entity.pdbx_description
1 polymer ?
#
loop_
_entity_poly.entity_id
_entity_poly.type
_entity_poly.pdbx_seq_one_letter_code
_entity_poly.pdbx_strand_id
1 'polypeptide(L)'
;MNTHTIDTGTPVISADAYDTHAFYADPDTIAVVANTTAPDAVALPAPDASTAELLAAAQEAGRRAVPAPLAETALVARPLLRRVGLPVPDGPLSYAIAPELTVRYAHPAASPVGSAGCLGDEDTLLVSGTLRRVPWARAATTVVVLATAPSGPVLFTLAPDQAVLTPGGNLAEEPRDDLYLAGLEIPASRVRRVSPELLDEARLRAALARSALMAGAAERCVELTAAHTAARTQFGRPLSHFQAVKQEEARLIEEAALVRAAVRAAAAPLDTGGPAAHLAVAAAKTQASASAAEIARIAHQLHGALGITLLSPLHLATTRLWSWRDEDGDETYWALRLAGSLTATTLWPALTTTP
;
A
#
# COMPACT_ATOMS: atom_id res chain seq x y z
N MET A 1 -20.65 2.44 -54.99
CA MET A 1 -20.83 2.02 -53.58
C MET A 1 -20.48 0.55 -53.51
N ASN A 2 -19.23 0.21 -53.18
CA ASN A 2 -18.83 -1.17 -52.96
C ASN A 2 -18.98 -1.48 -51.46
N THR A 3 -20.08 -2.13 -51.11
CA THR A 3 -20.28 -2.77 -49.82
C THR A 3 -19.37 -3.98 -49.74
N HIS A 4 -18.24 -3.85 -49.04
CA HIS A 4 -17.44 -5.00 -48.62
C HIS A 4 -18.12 -5.66 -47.43
N THR A 5 -18.83 -6.75 -47.68
CA THR A 5 -19.31 -7.67 -46.65
C THR A 5 -18.09 -8.31 -45.99
N ILE A 6 -17.94 -8.13 -44.67
CA ILE A 6 -16.91 -8.80 -43.88
C ILE A 6 -17.30 -10.27 -43.78
N ASP A 7 -16.48 -11.14 -44.37
CA ASP A 7 -16.59 -12.59 -44.22
C ASP A 7 -16.29 -12.99 -42.76
N THR A 8 -17.30 -13.45 -42.04
CA THR A 8 -17.22 -13.96 -40.67
C THR A 8 -17.13 -15.48 -40.60
N GLY A 9 -17.02 -16.17 -41.75
CA GLY A 9 -17.12 -17.63 -41.86
C GLY A 9 -15.85 -18.40 -41.55
N THR A 10 -14.68 -17.73 -41.49
CA THR A 10 -13.40 -18.38 -41.20
C THR A 10 -12.74 -17.73 -39.98
N PRO A 11 -12.47 -18.45 -38.89
CA PRO A 11 -11.71 -17.89 -37.77
C PRO A 11 -10.34 -17.49 -38.30
N VAL A 12 -10.01 -16.19 -38.22
CA VAL A 12 -8.74 -15.65 -38.75
C VAL A 12 -7.52 -16.21 -37.99
N ILE A 13 -7.71 -16.91 -36.86
CA ILE A 13 -6.67 -17.65 -36.14
C ILE A 13 -7.34 -18.85 -35.46
N SER A 14 -6.80 -20.07 -35.62
CA SER A 14 -7.20 -21.22 -34.78
C SER A 14 -6.86 -20.91 -33.32
N ALA A 15 -7.77 -21.19 -32.39
CA ALA A 15 -7.52 -21.04 -30.95
C ALA A 15 -6.23 -21.78 -30.50
N ASP A 16 -5.84 -22.82 -31.23
CA ASP A 16 -4.68 -23.67 -30.96
C ASP A 16 -3.33 -23.03 -31.35
N ALA A 17 -3.33 -21.91 -32.09
CA ALA A 17 -2.09 -21.21 -32.48
C ALA A 17 -1.68 -20.12 -31.48
N TYR A 18 -2.50 -19.87 -30.45
CA TYR A 18 -2.11 -19.10 -29.29
C TYR A 18 -1.57 -20.07 -28.23
N ASP A 19 -0.26 -20.04 -27.96
CA ASP A 19 0.25 -20.55 -26.69
C ASP A 19 -0.20 -19.59 -25.59
N THR A 20 -1.44 -19.79 -25.17
CA THR A 20 -2.08 -19.04 -24.11
C THR A 20 -1.51 -19.43 -22.73
N HIS A 21 -0.87 -20.59 -22.61
CA HIS A 21 -0.25 -21.08 -21.37
C HIS A 21 1.00 -20.28 -20.96
N ALA A 22 1.68 -19.60 -21.89
CA ALA A 22 2.81 -18.74 -21.56
C ALA A 22 2.46 -17.53 -20.66
N PHE A 23 1.17 -17.15 -20.61
CA PHE A 23 0.67 -16.00 -19.84
C PHE A 23 -0.33 -16.36 -18.74
N TYR A 24 -0.77 -17.62 -18.70
CA TYR A 24 -1.62 -18.13 -17.64
C TYR A 24 -0.77 -18.50 -16.42
N ALA A 25 -0.79 -17.64 -15.41
CA ALA A 25 -0.89 -18.19 -14.07
C ALA A 25 -2.27 -18.85 -13.99
N ASP A 26 -2.32 -20.12 -13.56
CA ASP A 26 -3.59 -20.83 -13.37
C ASP A 26 -4.51 -19.95 -12.50
N PRO A 27 -5.72 -19.57 -12.96
CA PRO A 27 -6.63 -18.69 -12.23
C PRO A 27 -6.98 -19.25 -10.84
N ASP A 28 -6.89 -20.56 -10.62
CA ASP A 28 -7.07 -21.16 -9.30
C ASP A 28 -5.85 -20.94 -8.37
N THR A 29 -4.67 -20.59 -8.90
CA THR A 29 -3.50 -20.11 -8.12
C THR A 29 -3.73 -18.72 -7.55
N ILE A 30 -4.57 -17.92 -8.22
CA ILE A 30 -4.90 -16.54 -7.83
C ILE A 30 -6.06 -16.54 -6.81
N ALA A 31 -6.89 -17.59 -6.80
CA ALA A 31 -8.06 -17.71 -5.94
C ALA A 31 -7.78 -18.42 -4.59
N VAL A 32 -6.58 -18.95 -4.35
CA VAL A 32 -6.19 -19.48 -3.04
C VAL A 32 -4.84 -18.93 -2.63
N VAL A 33 -4.85 -17.74 -2.03
CA VAL A 33 -3.73 -17.33 -1.18
C VAL A 33 -4.21 -17.16 0.25
N ALA A 34 -4.71 -18.29 0.77
CA ALA A 34 -4.76 -18.51 2.20
C ALA A 34 -3.33 -18.86 2.66
N ASN A 35 -2.77 -17.99 3.48
CA ASN A 35 -1.71 -18.22 4.46
C ASN A 35 -0.53 -19.16 4.07
N THR A 36 0.68 -18.58 4.14
CA THR A 36 1.99 -19.23 4.36
C THR A 36 2.78 -19.81 3.17
N THR A 37 4.03 -19.35 3.06
CA THR A 37 5.21 -20.08 2.56
C THR A 37 5.15 -20.73 1.16
N ALA A 38 4.62 -20.04 0.15
CA ALA A 38 4.75 -20.45 -1.25
C ALA A 38 6.09 -19.98 -1.88
N PRO A 39 6.59 -20.59 -2.97
CA PRO A 39 7.85 -20.25 -3.65
C PRO A 39 7.98 -18.78 -4.10
N ASP A 40 6.85 -18.07 -4.15
CA ASP A 40 6.75 -16.64 -4.49
C ASP A 40 6.77 -15.71 -3.27
N ALA A 41 7.06 -16.22 -2.07
CA ALA A 41 7.17 -15.42 -0.87
C ALA A 41 8.28 -14.37 -1.02
N VAL A 42 7.89 -13.09 -0.91
CA VAL A 42 8.88 -12.03 -0.64
C VAL A 42 9.30 -12.19 0.81
N ALA A 43 10.54 -12.62 1.02
CA ALA A 43 11.11 -12.73 2.34
C ALA A 43 11.00 -11.37 3.05
N LEU A 44 10.55 -11.38 4.31
CA LEU A 44 10.65 -10.19 5.13
C LEU A 44 12.12 -9.81 5.22
N PRO A 45 12.49 -8.56 4.88
CA PRO A 45 13.86 -8.11 5.04
C PRO A 45 14.33 -8.29 6.48
N ALA A 46 15.65 -8.40 6.63
CA ALA A 46 16.27 -8.55 7.93
C ALA A 46 15.80 -7.44 8.90
N PRO A 47 15.75 -7.70 10.21
CA PRO A 47 15.32 -6.71 11.18
C PRO A 47 16.04 -5.35 11.08
N ASP A 48 17.30 -5.34 10.65
CA ASP A 48 18.17 -4.18 10.48
C ASP A 48 18.20 -3.61 9.06
N ALA A 49 17.32 -4.08 8.16
CA ALA A 49 17.21 -3.56 6.80
C ALA A 49 16.93 -2.05 6.78
N SER A 50 17.62 -1.36 5.87
CA SER A 50 17.41 0.05 5.60
C SER A 50 16.02 0.32 5.02
N THR A 51 15.54 1.55 5.14
CA THR A 51 14.26 1.95 4.53
C THR A 51 14.27 1.70 3.02
N ALA A 52 15.40 1.91 2.32
CA ALA A 52 15.51 1.61 0.91
C ALA A 52 15.30 0.11 0.58
N GLU A 53 15.86 -0.80 1.38
CA GLU A 53 15.66 -2.25 1.21
C GLU A 53 14.21 -2.66 1.53
N LEU A 54 13.60 -2.06 2.55
CA LEU A 54 12.20 -2.30 2.89
C LEU A 54 11.26 -1.85 1.75
N LEU A 55 11.54 -0.69 1.15
CA LEU A 55 10.79 -0.19 0.00
C LEU A 55 10.98 -1.06 -1.24
N ALA A 56 12.19 -1.55 -1.50
CA ALA A 56 12.44 -2.50 -2.58
C ALA A 56 11.67 -3.82 -2.39
N ALA A 57 11.60 -4.32 -1.17
CA ALA A 57 10.81 -5.51 -0.86
C ALA A 57 9.30 -5.27 -1.04
N ALA A 58 8.79 -4.10 -0.61
CA ALA A 58 7.41 -3.72 -0.86
C ALA A 58 7.10 -3.55 -2.35
N GLN A 59 8.02 -2.98 -3.13
CA GLN A 59 7.90 -2.90 -4.58
C GLN A 59 7.82 -4.30 -5.20
N GLU A 60 8.68 -5.23 -4.80
CA GLU A 60 8.62 -6.60 -5.30
C GLU A 60 7.31 -7.31 -4.90
N ALA A 61 6.83 -7.08 -3.67
CA ALA A 61 5.55 -7.59 -3.21
C ALA A 61 4.38 -7.05 -4.04
N GLY A 62 4.40 -5.76 -4.37
CA GLY A 62 3.42 -5.14 -5.26
C GLY A 62 3.47 -5.71 -6.68
N ARG A 63 4.68 -5.91 -7.22
CA ARG A 63 4.90 -6.44 -8.58
C ARG A 63 4.38 -7.87 -8.72
N ARG A 64 4.53 -8.68 -7.68
CA ARG A 64 4.02 -10.06 -7.62
C ARG A 64 2.58 -10.17 -7.10
N ALA A 65 1.94 -9.04 -6.74
CA ALA A 65 0.61 -9.03 -6.15
C ALA A 65 0.49 -9.89 -4.88
N VAL A 66 1.53 -9.89 -4.03
CA VAL A 66 1.60 -10.72 -2.82
C VAL A 66 0.49 -10.32 -1.84
N PRO A 67 -0.43 -11.23 -1.48
CA PRO A 67 -1.52 -10.96 -0.54
C PRO A 67 -1.05 -11.25 0.89
N ALA A 68 -0.12 -10.44 1.38
CA ALA A 68 0.40 -10.55 2.74
C ALA A 68 0.70 -9.16 3.34
N PRO A 69 0.67 -9.01 4.68
CA PRO A 69 0.89 -7.75 5.37
C PRO A 69 2.38 -7.33 5.40
N LEU A 70 3.10 -7.44 4.29
CA LEU A 70 4.54 -7.12 4.25
C LEU A 70 4.78 -5.64 4.52
N ALA A 71 4.04 -4.76 3.84
CA ALA A 71 4.15 -3.31 3.99
C ALA A 71 3.74 -2.86 5.40
N GLU A 72 2.61 -3.36 5.89
CA GLU A 72 2.07 -3.10 7.22
C GLU A 72 3.09 -3.52 8.29
N THR A 73 3.66 -4.72 8.15
CA THR A 73 4.61 -5.27 9.11
C THR A 73 5.95 -4.52 9.08
N ALA A 74 6.57 -4.46 7.90
CA ALA A 74 7.97 -4.11 7.77
C ALA A 74 8.21 -2.59 7.68
N LEU A 75 7.33 -1.84 7.02
CA LEU A 75 7.50 -0.39 6.81
C LEU A 75 6.81 0.46 7.88
N VAL A 76 5.76 -0.06 8.52
CA VAL A 76 4.92 0.70 9.48
C VAL A 76 5.05 0.17 10.91
N ALA A 77 4.54 -1.02 11.19
CA ALA A 77 4.41 -1.52 12.56
C ALA A 77 5.77 -1.72 13.26
N ARG A 78 6.71 -2.43 12.63
CA ARG A 78 8.04 -2.70 13.23
C ARG A 78 8.83 -1.42 13.54
N PRO A 79 9.00 -0.46 12.61
CA PRO A 79 9.71 0.79 12.91
C PRO A 79 9.07 1.59 14.03
N LEU A 80 7.73 1.67 14.08
CA LEU A 80 7.02 2.39 15.14
C LEU A 80 7.21 1.74 16.51
N LEU A 81 7.09 0.42 16.61
CA LEU A 81 7.33 -0.32 17.85
C LEU A 81 8.75 -0.13 18.37
N ARG A 82 9.75 -0.20 17.48
CA ARG A 82 11.16 0.06 17.84
C ARG A 82 11.37 1.48 18.31
N ARG A 83 10.77 2.46 17.63
CA ARG A 83 10.90 3.88 17.98
C ARG A 83 10.44 4.17 19.41
N VAL A 84 9.38 3.49 19.86
CA VAL A 84 8.81 3.67 21.20
C VAL A 84 9.34 2.68 22.24
N GLY A 85 10.28 1.81 21.86
CA GLY A 85 10.86 0.80 22.75
C GLY A 85 9.86 -0.23 23.25
N LEU A 86 8.85 -0.58 22.44
CA LEU A 86 7.97 -1.72 22.70
C LEU A 86 8.54 -3.00 22.07
N PRO A 87 8.25 -4.19 22.65
CA PRO A 87 8.59 -5.45 22.03
C PRO A 87 8.02 -5.54 20.60
N VAL A 88 8.82 -6.08 19.69
CA VAL A 88 8.39 -6.35 18.32
C VAL A 88 8.03 -7.82 18.23
N PRO A 89 6.74 -8.19 18.16
CA PRO A 89 6.33 -9.58 18.07
C PRO A 89 6.81 -10.22 16.77
N ASP A 90 6.99 -11.54 16.80
CA ASP A 90 7.15 -12.33 15.59
C ASP A 90 5.83 -12.41 14.81
N GLY A 91 5.94 -12.72 13.52
CA GLY A 91 4.80 -12.91 12.63
C GLY A 91 4.25 -11.60 12.02
N PRO A 92 3.08 -11.70 11.37
CA PRO A 92 2.45 -10.59 10.66
C PRO A 92 1.90 -9.54 11.63
N LEU A 93 2.20 -8.27 11.38
CA LEU A 93 1.69 -7.14 12.14
C LEU A 93 0.80 -6.26 11.26
N SER A 94 -0.14 -5.59 11.90
CA SER A 94 -0.97 -4.56 11.28
C SER A 94 -0.86 -3.24 12.04
N TYR A 95 -1.48 -2.19 11.52
CA TYR A 95 -1.55 -0.89 12.16
C TYR A 95 -2.92 -0.25 11.97
N ALA A 96 -3.26 0.69 12.86
CA ALA A 96 -4.42 1.56 12.72
C ALA A 96 -4.08 2.95 13.27
N ILE A 97 -4.40 4.00 12.51
CA ILE A 97 -4.29 5.39 12.95
C ILE A 97 -5.71 5.92 13.19
N ALA A 98 -6.14 5.89 14.45
CA ALA A 98 -7.52 6.12 14.85
C ALA A 98 -7.62 7.20 15.95
N PRO A 99 -7.42 8.49 15.60
CA PRO A 99 -7.58 9.60 16.53
C PRO A 99 -8.99 9.72 17.12
N GLU A 100 -9.99 9.08 16.49
CA GLU A 100 -11.41 9.07 16.86
C GLU A 100 -11.77 8.08 17.98
N LEU A 101 -10.86 7.22 18.41
CA LEU A 101 -11.12 6.32 19.53
C LEU A 101 -11.35 7.10 20.83
N THR A 102 -12.27 6.59 21.65
CA THR A 102 -12.46 7.09 23.01
C THR A 102 -11.46 6.39 23.93
N VAL A 103 -10.45 7.13 24.39
CA VAL A 103 -9.43 6.63 25.32
C VAL A 103 -9.64 7.27 26.70
N ARG A 104 -9.72 6.45 27.75
CA ARG A 104 -9.83 6.88 29.14
C ARG A 104 -8.75 6.22 30.00
N TYR A 105 -8.26 6.95 31.00
CA TYR A 105 -7.35 6.41 32.01
C TYR A 105 -8.14 5.74 33.13
N ALA A 106 -7.72 4.55 33.56
CA ALA A 106 -8.32 3.88 34.72
C ALA A 106 -8.23 4.74 36.00
N HIS A 107 -7.12 5.49 36.18
CA HIS A 107 -6.86 6.30 37.38
C HIS A 107 -6.48 7.76 37.06
N PRO A 108 -7.45 8.69 36.92
CA PRO A 108 -7.21 10.06 36.45
C PRO A 108 -6.62 11.03 37.50
N ALA A 109 -6.50 10.65 38.79
CA ALA A 109 -6.32 11.59 39.90
C ALA A 109 -4.90 11.70 40.49
N ALA A 110 -3.87 11.04 39.95
CA ALA A 110 -2.52 11.14 40.49
C ALA A 110 -1.40 11.10 39.43
N SER A 111 -0.46 12.05 39.55
CA SER A 111 0.95 11.95 39.18
C SER A 111 1.43 12.51 37.82
N PRO A 112 2.62 13.16 37.77
CA PRO A 112 3.28 13.57 36.54
C PRO A 112 3.93 12.38 35.82
N VAL A 113 3.57 12.22 34.54
CA VAL A 113 4.25 11.51 33.45
C VAL A 113 4.94 10.16 33.76
N GLY A 114 4.16 9.09 33.57
CA GLY A 114 4.58 7.83 32.95
C GLY A 114 3.35 7.29 32.23
N SER A 115 3.32 7.33 30.89
CA SER A 115 2.13 7.00 30.06
C SER A 115 0.78 7.50 30.64
N ALA A 116 0.79 8.70 31.20
CA ALA A 116 -0.33 9.49 31.73
C ALA A 116 -1.53 8.76 32.36
N GLY A 117 -1.35 8.21 33.57
CA GLY A 117 -2.47 7.79 34.44
C GLY A 117 -2.58 6.29 34.67
N CYS A 118 -1.56 5.55 34.22
CA CYS A 118 -1.38 4.14 34.54
C CYS A 118 -0.05 3.97 35.29
N LEU A 119 -0.12 3.84 36.61
CA LEU A 119 0.95 3.52 37.55
C LEU A 119 1.24 2.02 37.54
N GLY A 120 2.46 1.65 37.15
CA GLY A 120 2.92 0.27 37.24
C GLY A 120 2.33 -0.66 36.19
N ASP A 121 2.77 -1.92 36.22
CA ASP A 121 2.39 -2.92 35.22
C ASP A 121 0.93 -3.39 35.34
N GLU A 122 0.24 -3.06 36.43
CA GLU A 122 -1.13 -3.48 36.73
C GLU A 122 -2.20 -2.49 36.23
N ASP A 123 -1.83 -1.27 35.86
CA ASP A 123 -2.80 -0.26 35.40
C ASP A 123 -3.14 -0.39 33.91
N THR A 124 -4.31 0.12 33.51
CA THR A 124 -4.84 -0.05 32.15
C THR A 124 -5.41 1.23 31.52
N LEU A 125 -5.31 1.32 30.19
CA LEU A 125 -6.12 2.22 29.38
C LEU A 125 -7.44 1.55 29.05
N LEU A 126 -8.55 2.27 29.20
CA LEU A 126 -9.85 1.83 28.72
C LEU A 126 -10.11 2.45 27.33
N VAL A 127 -10.21 1.60 26.31
CA VAL A 127 -10.35 2.02 24.91
C VAL A 127 -11.68 1.53 24.35
N SER A 128 -12.47 2.47 23.82
CA SER A 128 -13.75 2.17 23.15
C SER A 128 -13.84 2.84 21.78
N GLY A 129 -14.49 2.15 20.84
CA GLY A 129 -14.72 2.65 19.49
C GLY A 129 -14.47 1.60 18.42
N THR A 130 -14.35 2.02 17.17
CA THR A 130 -14.09 1.11 16.05
C THR A 130 -12.81 1.54 15.35
N LEU A 131 -11.85 0.62 15.25
CA LEU A 131 -10.76 0.76 14.29
C LEU A 131 -11.31 0.34 12.93
N ARG A 132 -11.37 1.27 11.98
CA ARG A 132 -11.96 1.00 10.67
C ARG A 132 -10.93 0.55 9.65
N ARG A 133 -11.32 -0.42 8.82
CA ARG A 133 -10.57 -0.92 7.66
C ARG A 133 -9.11 -1.25 7.96
N VAL A 134 -8.86 -1.87 9.12
CA VAL A 134 -7.53 -2.29 9.55
C VAL A 134 -6.98 -3.33 8.55
N PRO A 135 -5.85 -3.04 7.87
CA PRO A 135 -5.33 -3.93 6.84
C PRO A 135 -4.86 -5.25 7.45
N TRP A 136 -5.31 -6.38 6.89
CA TRP A 136 -4.88 -7.71 7.35
C TRP A 136 -5.15 -8.02 8.81
N ALA A 137 -6.13 -7.36 9.47
CA ALA A 137 -6.34 -7.51 10.90
C ALA A 137 -6.58 -8.97 11.31
N ARG A 138 -7.41 -9.70 10.57
CA ARG A 138 -7.69 -11.13 10.84
C ARG A 138 -6.48 -12.06 10.69
N ALA A 139 -5.43 -11.62 10.00
CA ALA A 139 -4.20 -12.38 9.78
C ALA A 139 -3.06 -11.92 10.68
N ALA A 140 -3.16 -10.76 11.31
CA ALA A 140 -2.12 -10.19 12.15
C ALA A 140 -2.08 -10.84 13.54
N THR A 141 -0.89 -11.02 14.09
CA THR A 141 -0.71 -11.41 15.50
C THR A 141 -0.90 -10.22 16.43
N THR A 142 -0.66 -9.00 15.95
CA THR A 142 -0.78 -7.75 16.73
C THR A 142 -1.10 -6.58 15.81
N VAL A 143 -1.98 -5.70 16.29
CA VAL A 143 -2.29 -4.40 15.68
C VAL A 143 -1.63 -3.29 16.49
N VAL A 144 -0.82 -2.46 15.83
CA VAL A 144 -0.23 -1.24 16.40
C VAL A 144 -1.20 -0.09 16.20
N VAL A 145 -1.74 0.45 17.30
CA VAL A 145 -2.75 1.50 17.25
C VAL A 145 -2.17 2.82 17.70
N LEU A 146 -2.35 3.86 16.89
CA LEU A 146 -2.10 5.25 17.27
C LEU A 146 -3.43 5.95 17.48
N ALA A 147 -3.62 6.53 18.67
CA ALA A 147 -4.86 7.19 19.08
C ALA A 147 -4.58 8.48 19.86
N THR A 148 -5.61 9.31 20.03
CA THR A 148 -5.55 10.50 20.88
C THR A 148 -6.10 10.18 22.26
N ALA A 149 -5.26 10.32 23.29
CA ALA A 149 -5.68 10.21 24.68
C ALA A 149 -5.80 11.60 25.34
N PRO A 150 -6.43 11.74 26.52
CA PRO A 150 -6.64 13.04 27.16
C PRO A 150 -5.35 13.86 27.40
N SER A 151 -4.20 13.21 27.55
CA SER A 151 -2.90 13.88 27.71
C SER A 151 -2.07 13.97 26.42
N GLY A 152 -2.67 13.68 25.26
CA GLY A 152 -2.03 13.69 23.95
C GLY A 152 -1.94 12.32 23.28
N PRO A 153 -1.21 12.23 22.16
CA PRO A 153 -1.11 11.01 21.37
C PRO A 153 -0.48 9.84 22.13
N VAL A 154 -1.02 8.65 21.92
CA VAL A 154 -0.51 7.38 22.44
C VAL A 154 -0.40 6.35 21.34
N LEU A 155 0.56 5.46 21.49
CA LEU A 155 0.69 4.22 20.73
C LEU A 155 0.50 3.05 21.68
N PHE A 156 -0.35 2.10 21.31
CA PHE A 156 -0.52 0.86 22.05
C PHE A 156 -0.69 -0.33 21.12
N THR A 157 -0.64 -1.53 21.68
CA THR A 157 -0.78 -2.80 20.93
C THR A 157 -1.95 -3.62 21.46
N LEU A 158 -2.66 -4.29 20.55
CA LEU A 158 -3.68 -5.27 20.88
C LEU A 158 -3.63 -6.46 19.91
N ALA A 159 -4.04 -7.63 20.38
CA ALA A 159 -4.27 -8.78 19.51
C ALA A 159 -5.70 -8.69 18.92
N PRO A 160 -5.91 -9.01 17.62
CA PRO A 160 -7.21 -8.84 16.97
C PRO A 160 -8.37 -9.60 17.64
N ASP A 161 -8.07 -10.72 18.31
CA ASP A 161 -9.05 -11.55 19.04
C ASP A 161 -9.56 -10.90 20.34
N GLN A 162 -8.94 -9.82 20.80
CA GLN A 162 -9.41 -8.99 21.91
C GLN A 162 -10.55 -8.03 21.49
N ALA A 163 -10.88 -7.98 20.20
CA ALA A 163 -11.91 -7.12 19.62
C ALA A 163 -12.98 -7.95 18.90
N VAL A 164 -14.16 -7.36 18.70
CA VAL A 164 -15.15 -7.96 17.79
C VAL A 164 -14.75 -7.59 16.35
N LEU A 165 -14.27 -8.57 15.61
CA LEU A 165 -13.83 -8.42 14.22
C LEU A 165 -15.01 -8.56 13.26
N THR A 166 -15.19 -7.56 12.40
CA THR A 166 -16.10 -7.63 11.25
C THR A 166 -15.29 -7.73 9.96
N PRO A 167 -15.37 -8.86 9.24
CA PRO A 167 -14.68 -9.05 7.97
C PRO A 167 -15.00 -7.97 6.95
N GLY A 168 -13.97 -7.31 6.42
CA GLY A 168 -14.09 -6.40 5.29
C GLY A 168 -13.00 -6.63 4.24
N GLY A 169 -13.13 -5.96 3.10
CA GLY A 169 -12.21 -6.06 1.97
C GLY A 169 -12.01 -4.74 1.25
N ASN A 170 -10.99 -4.69 0.40
CA ASN A 170 -10.81 -3.62 -0.58
C ASN A 170 -11.13 -4.11 -2.00
N LEU A 171 -10.92 -3.25 -3.01
CA LEU A 171 -11.22 -3.58 -4.41
C LEU A 171 -10.37 -4.75 -4.95
N ALA A 172 -9.21 -4.98 -4.35
CA ALA A 172 -8.32 -6.11 -4.66
C ALA A 172 -8.60 -7.35 -3.77
N GLU A 173 -9.73 -7.36 -3.05
CA GLU A 173 -10.15 -8.42 -2.14
C GLU A 173 -9.18 -8.65 -0.96
N GLU A 174 -8.28 -7.71 -0.70
CA GLU A 174 -7.38 -7.78 0.45
C GLU A 174 -8.14 -7.43 1.74
N PRO A 175 -7.87 -8.12 2.87
CA PRO A 175 -8.59 -7.88 4.12
C PRO A 175 -8.45 -6.45 4.62
N ARG A 176 -9.59 -5.81 4.91
CA ARG A 176 -9.71 -4.48 5.53
C ARG A 176 -10.81 -4.55 6.58
N ASP A 177 -10.44 -5.07 7.74
CA ASP A 177 -11.38 -5.48 8.78
C ASP A 177 -11.72 -4.33 9.71
N ASP A 178 -12.94 -4.29 10.21
CA ASP A 178 -13.31 -3.39 11.30
C ASP A 178 -13.13 -4.13 12.64
N LEU A 179 -12.44 -3.50 13.59
CA LEU A 179 -12.28 -4.02 14.95
C LEU A 179 -13.05 -3.14 15.93
N TYR A 180 -14.12 -3.68 16.52
CA TYR A 180 -14.89 -2.98 17.55
C TYR A 180 -14.32 -3.28 18.95
N LEU A 181 -13.92 -2.21 19.64
CA LEU A 181 -13.37 -2.21 20.99
C LEU A 181 -14.47 -1.80 21.97
N ALA A 182 -14.90 -2.74 22.81
CA ALA A 182 -15.99 -2.56 23.76
C ALA A 182 -15.46 -2.27 25.18
N GLY A 183 -14.77 -1.14 25.37
CA GLY A 183 -14.11 -0.84 26.64
C GLY A 183 -12.98 -1.82 26.92
N LEU A 184 -12.12 -2.02 25.93
CA LEU A 184 -10.97 -2.91 26.05
C LEU A 184 -9.93 -2.30 26.99
N GLU A 185 -9.51 -3.08 27.98
CA GLU A 185 -8.43 -2.73 28.89
C GLU A 185 -7.07 -3.07 28.27
N ILE A 186 -6.22 -2.07 28.07
CA ILE A 186 -4.86 -2.22 27.55
C ILE A 186 -3.87 -1.97 28.68
N PRO A 187 -3.05 -2.98 29.08
CA PRO A 187 -2.07 -2.81 30.14
C PRO A 187 -1.06 -1.70 29.84
N ALA A 188 -0.68 -0.95 30.87
CA ALA A 188 0.29 0.17 30.79
C ALA A 188 1.60 -0.24 30.12
N SER A 189 2.04 -1.47 30.37
CA SER A 189 3.25 -2.06 29.79
C SER A 189 3.25 -2.05 28.24
N ARG A 190 2.06 -2.09 27.62
CA ARG A 190 1.84 -2.07 26.16
C ARG A 190 1.57 -0.68 25.58
N VAL A 191 1.61 0.37 26.40
CA VAL A 191 1.24 1.74 26.02
C VAL A 191 2.47 2.63 26.06
N ARG A 192 2.62 3.50 25.06
CA ARG A 192 3.65 4.55 25.04
C ARG A 192 3.02 5.87 24.65
N ARG A 193 3.40 6.94 25.34
CA ARG A 193 3.11 8.29 24.86
C ARG A 193 3.98 8.55 23.65
N VAL A 194 3.40 9.13 22.61
CA VAL A 194 4.12 9.50 21.41
C VAL A 194 4.01 10.99 21.17
N SER A 195 5.01 11.55 20.51
CA SER A 195 4.98 12.95 20.12
C SER A 195 4.07 13.11 18.88
N PRO A 196 3.52 14.31 18.63
CA PRO A 196 2.80 14.59 17.39
C PRO A 196 3.64 14.29 16.13
N GLU A 197 4.96 14.47 16.20
CA GLU A 197 5.88 14.17 15.11
C GLU A 197 5.93 12.67 14.80
N LEU A 198 5.87 11.81 15.82
CA LEU A 198 5.83 10.36 15.62
C LEU A 198 4.47 9.89 15.05
N LEU A 199 3.38 10.55 15.44
CA LEU A 199 2.07 10.32 14.81
C LEU A 199 2.10 10.68 13.32
N ASP A 200 2.79 11.76 12.96
CA ASP A 200 2.95 12.13 11.55
C ASP A 200 3.91 11.18 10.82
N GLU A 201 5.03 10.77 11.44
CA GLU A 201 5.93 9.72 10.91
C GLU A 201 5.15 8.44 10.58
N ALA A 202 4.21 8.02 11.43
CA ALA A 202 3.36 6.86 11.15
C ALA A 202 2.52 7.03 9.87
N ARG A 203 1.97 8.23 9.63
CA ARG A 203 1.22 8.54 8.40
C ARG A 203 2.13 8.55 7.17
N LEU A 204 3.33 9.12 7.30
CA LEU A 204 4.33 9.14 6.22
C LEU A 204 4.77 7.72 5.85
N ARG A 205 5.05 6.87 6.85
CA ARG A 205 5.40 5.46 6.65
C ARG A 205 4.28 4.69 5.95
N ALA A 206 3.05 4.84 6.41
CA ALA A 206 1.88 4.20 5.82
C ALA A 206 1.70 4.59 4.35
N ALA A 207 1.74 5.88 4.04
CA ALA A 207 1.61 6.39 2.69
C ALA A 207 2.75 5.93 1.77
N LEU A 208 4.01 6.01 2.22
CA LEU A 208 5.14 5.57 1.40
C LEU A 208 5.10 4.07 1.17
N ALA A 209 4.62 3.29 2.13
CA ALA A 209 4.44 1.85 1.97
C ALA A 209 3.43 1.51 0.87
N ARG A 210 2.29 2.23 0.81
CA ARG A 210 1.35 2.12 -0.32
C ARG A 210 1.98 2.54 -1.63
N SER A 211 2.69 3.66 -1.67
CA SER A 211 3.37 4.13 -2.88
C SER A 211 4.38 3.10 -3.42
N ALA A 212 5.12 2.42 -2.53
CA ALA A 212 6.07 1.38 -2.93
C ALA A 212 5.37 0.15 -3.52
N LEU A 213 4.30 -0.32 -2.88
CA LEU A 213 3.46 -1.39 -3.43
C LEU A 213 2.89 -1.00 -4.80
N MET A 214 2.40 0.24 -4.94
CA MET A 214 1.89 0.77 -6.21
C MET A 214 2.98 0.85 -7.30
N ALA A 215 4.22 1.22 -6.95
CA ALA A 215 5.34 1.19 -7.90
C ALA A 215 5.55 -0.22 -8.48
N GLY A 216 5.46 -1.25 -7.63
CA GLY A 216 5.54 -2.64 -8.05
C GLY A 216 4.39 -3.05 -8.97
N ALA A 217 3.16 -2.74 -8.58
CA ALA A 217 1.98 -3.04 -9.40
C ALA A 217 2.02 -2.31 -10.75
N ALA A 218 2.55 -1.08 -10.79
CA ALA A 218 2.78 -0.33 -12.02
C ALA A 218 3.78 -1.03 -12.96
N GLU A 219 4.91 -1.51 -12.42
CA GLU A 219 5.86 -2.32 -13.18
C GLU A 219 5.22 -3.60 -13.72
N ARG A 220 4.36 -4.25 -12.92
CA ARG A 220 3.65 -5.44 -13.37
C ARG A 220 2.72 -5.15 -14.54
N CYS A 221 2.04 -4.01 -14.53
CA CYS A 221 1.23 -3.56 -15.67
C CYS A 221 2.09 -3.37 -16.93
N VAL A 222 3.29 -2.77 -16.81
CA VAL A 222 4.23 -2.62 -17.93
C VAL A 222 4.64 -3.99 -18.50
N GLU A 223 5.09 -4.91 -17.63
CA GLU A 223 5.54 -6.25 -18.03
C GLU A 223 4.45 -7.01 -18.79
N LEU A 224 3.24 -7.06 -18.21
CA LEU A 224 2.10 -7.76 -18.81
C LEU A 224 1.70 -7.14 -20.14
N THR A 225 1.66 -5.81 -20.21
CA THR A 225 1.26 -5.09 -21.43
C THR A 225 2.26 -5.28 -22.56
N ALA A 226 3.55 -5.08 -22.29
CA ALA A 226 4.59 -5.26 -23.29
C ALA A 226 4.63 -6.69 -23.84
N ALA A 227 4.42 -7.68 -22.97
CA ALA A 227 4.38 -9.06 -23.41
C ALA A 227 3.11 -9.38 -24.22
N HIS A 228 1.95 -8.84 -23.81
CA HIS A 228 0.69 -8.99 -24.54
C HIS A 228 0.75 -8.39 -25.95
N THR A 229 1.21 -7.14 -26.08
CA THR A 229 1.27 -6.44 -27.36
C THR A 229 2.30 -7.02 -28.32
N ALA A 230 3.39 -7.61 -27.80
CA ALA A 230 4.37 -8.33 -28.59
C ALA A 230 3.83 -9.66 -29.13
N ALA A 231 3.05 -10.40 -28.33
CA ALA A 231 2.49 -11.69 -28.73
C ALA A 231 1.21 -11.57 -29.58
N ARG A 232 0.39 -10.54 -29.35
CA ARG A 232 -0.91 -10.37 -30.03
C ARG A 232 -0.72 -9.88 -31.46
N THR A 233 -1.11 -10.69 -32.44
CA THR A 233 -1.10 -10.32 -33.87
C THR A 233 -2.49 -9.85 -34.32
N GLN A 234 -2.57 -8.65 -34.89
CA GLN A 234 -3.77 -8.15 -35.58
C GLN A 234 -3.36 -7.40 -36.85
N PHE A 235 -4.21 -7.46 -37.88
CA PHE A 235 -3.91 -6.86 -39.19
C PHE A 235 -2.56 -7.32 -39.76
N GLY A 236 -2.25 -8.61 -39.59
CA GLY A 236 -1.08 -9.26 -40.17
C GLY A 236 0.27 -9.01 -39.47
N ARG A 237 0.30 -8.36 -38.30
CA ARG A 237 1.54 -8.16 -37.51
C ARG A 237 1.27 -7.97 -36.00
N PRO A 238 2.30 -8.08 -35.14
CA PRO A 238 2.17 -7.80 -33.71
C PRO A 238 1.62 -6.40 -33.41
N LEU A 239 0.86 -6.25 -32.32
CA LEU A 239 0.33 -4.95 -31.88
C LEU A 239 1.45 -3.96 -31.56
N SER A 240 2.58 -4.43 -31.01
CA SER A 240 3.76 -3.62 -30.73
C SER A 240 4.38 -2.96 -31.99
N HIS A 241 3.99 -3.34 -33.20
CA HIS A 241 4.46 -2.72 -34.45
C HIS A 241 3.65 -1.48 -34.87
N PHE A 242 2.50 -1.20 -34.23
CA PHE A 242 1.69 -0.01 -34.53
C PHE A 242 2.17 1.19 -33.71
N GLN A 243 2.35 2.35 -34.35
CA GLN A 243 2.88 3.56 -33.70
C GLN A 243 2.02 4.03 -32.52
N ALA A 244 0.69 3.98 -32.67
CA ALA A 244 -0.22 4.35 -31.58
C ALA A 244 -0.04 3.44 -30.34
N VAL A 245 0.20 2.14 -30.54
CA VAL A 245 0.50 1.21 -29.43
C VAL A 245 1.82 1.57 -28.77
N LYS A 246 2.88 1.81 -29.55
CA LYS A 246 4.19 2.21 -29.01
C LYS A 246 4.13 3.49 -28.19
N GLN A 247 3.32 4.47 -28.62
CA GLN A 247 3.14 5.73 -27.90
C GLN A 247 2.46 5.51 -26.54
N GLU A 248 1.39 4.72 -26.51
CA GLU A 248 0.72 4.38 -25.25
C GLU A 248 1.64 3.54 -24.34
N GLU A 249 2.39 2.56 -24.87
CA GLU A 249 3.38 1.80 -24.10
C GLU A 249 4.48 2.68 -23.51
N ALA A 250 4.99 3.63 -24.29
CA ALA A 250 5.99 4.58 -23.81
C ALA A 250 5.43 5.40 -22.62
N ARG A 251 4.18 5.86 -22.73
CA ARG A 251 3.50 6.58 -21.63
C ARG A 251 3.28 5.70 -20.41
N LEU A 252 2.89 4.43 -20.59
CA LEU A 252 2.75 3.47 -19.49
C LEU A 252 4.08 3.25 -18.76
N ILE A 253 5.17 3.09 -19.50
CA ILE A 253 6.52 2.94 -18.95
C ILE A 253 6.95 4.21 -18.21
N GLU A 254 6.66 5.39 -18.78
CA GLU A 254 6.95 6.68 -18.16
C GLU A 254 6.24 6.83 -16.81
N GLU A 255 4.93 6.60 -16.75
CA GLU A 255 4.14 6.66 -15.51
C GLU A 255 4.72 5.71 -14.44
N ALA A 256 5.00 4.45 -14.80
CA ALA A 256 5.60 3.49 -13.86
C ALA A 256 6.99 3.94 -13.38
N ALA A 257 7.80 4.53 -14.27
CA ALA A 257 9.12 5.04 -13.93
C ALA A 257 9.04 6.26 -13.00
N LEU A 258 8.07 7.17 -13.20
CA LEU A 258 7.82 8.32 -12.33
C LEU A 258 7.46 7.88 -10.91
N VAL A 259 6.52 6.94 -10.77
CA VAL A 259 6.12 6.40 -9.45
C VAL A 259 7.32 5.79 -8.73
N ARG A 260 8.09 4.93 -9.42
CA ARG A 260 9.28 4.31 -8.86
C ARG A 260 10.34 5.32 -8.44
N ALA A 261 10.60 6.32 -9.28
CA ALA A 261 11.58 7.36 -8.98
C ALA A 261 11.18 8.15 -7.72
N ALA A 262 9.91 8.53 -7.61
CA ALA A 262 9.40 9.28 -6.47
C ALA A 262 9.48 8.47 -5.16
N VAL A 263 9.13 7.17 -5.19
CA VAL A 263 9.28 6.28 -4.03
C VAL A 263 10.75 6.16 -3.60
N ARG A 264 11.67 5.97 -4.53
CA ARG A 264 13.10 5.87 -4.23
C ARG A 264 13.65 7.16 -3.63
N ALA A 265 13.25 8.31 -4.15
CA ALA A 265 13.66 9.61 -3.64
C ALA A 265 13.21 9.87 -2.19
N ALA A 266 12.12 9.24 -1.75
CA ALA A 266 11.60 9.40 -0.39
C ALA A 266 12.27 8.51 0.68
N ALA A 267 13.11 7.56 0.29
CA ALA A 267 13.73 6.61 1.23
C ALA A 267 14.62 7.31 2.28
N ALA A 268 15.63 8.06 1.84
CA ALA A 268 16.56 8.76 2.73
C ALA A 268 15.90 9.92 3.51
N PRO A 269 15.00 10.74 2.91
CA PRO A 269 14.23 11.72 3.67
C PRO A 269 13.40 11.10 4.79
N LEU A 270 12.77 9.93 4.57
CA LEU A 270 11.98 9.27 5.61
C LEU A 270 12.83 8.86 6.83
N ASP A 271 14.08 8.43 6.62
CA ASP A 271 14.98 8.05 7.71
C ASP A 271 15.45 9.26 8.54
N THR A 272 15.71 10.39 7.88
CA THR A 272 16.16 11.62 8.54
C THR A 272 15.01 12.40 9.18
N GLY A 273 13.79 12.24 8.66
CA GLY A 273 12.58 12.89 9.18
C GLY A 273 12.50 14.38 8.83
N GLY A 274 11.60 15.09 9.51
CA GLY A 274 11.42 16.54 9.34
C GLY A 274 10.82 16.92 7.97
N PRO A 275 10.92 18.21 7.58
CA PRO A 275 10.23 18.74 6.40
C PRO A 275 10.55 18.03 5.08
N ALA A 276 11.79 17.53 4.92
CA ALA A 276 12.18 16.79 3.73
C ALA A 276 11.43 15.46 3.59
N ALA A 277 11.20 14.75 4.70
CA ALA A 277 10.39 13.53 4.72
C ALA A 277 8.96 13.80 4.24
N HIS A 278 8.32 14.84 4.77
CA HIS A 278 6.98 15.24 4.37
C HIS A 278 6.90 15.54 2.87
N LEU A 279 7.82 16.37 2.36
CA LEU A 279 7.84 16.76 0.95
C LEU A 279 7.99 15.54 0.05
N ALA A 280 9.00 14.69 0.31
CA ALA A 280 9.32 13.56 -0.55
C ALA A 280 8.22 12.49 -0.52
N VAL A 281 7.68 12.17 0.66
CA VAL A 281 6.60 11.18 0.80
C VAL A 281 5.29 11.69 0.20
N ALA A 282 4.93 12.96 0.45
CA ALA A 282 3.73 13.55 -0.13
C ALA A 282 3.82 13.59 -1.66
N ALA A 283 4.98 13.95 -2.23
CA ALA A 283 5.23 13.89 -3.66
C ALA A 283 5.10 12.45 -4.19
N ALA A 284 5.73 11.47 -3.52
CA ALA A 284 5.64 10.06 -3.92
C ALA A 284 4.20 9.52 -3.91
N LYS A 285 3.45 9.78 -2.84
CA LYS A 285 2.05 9.30 -2.74
C LYS A 285 1.12 10.04 -3.69
N THR A 286 1.32 11.34 -3.92
CA THR A 286 0.56 12.11 -4.91
C THR A 286 0.83 11.57 -6.32
N GLN A 287 2.09 11.39 -6.70
CA GLN A 287 2.47 10.83 -8.00
C GLN A 287 1.94 9.41 -8.20
N ALA A 288 2.15 8.52 -7.21
CA ALA A 288 1.64 7.15 -7.26
C ALA A 288 0.11 7.13 -7.45
N SER A 289 -0.59 7.96 -6.68
CA SER A 289 -2.04 8.10 -6.77
C SER A 289 -2.42 8.60 -8.16
N ALA A 290 -1.89 9.72 -8.65
CA ALA A 290 -2.21 10.27 -9.96
C ALA A 290 -1.97 9.26 -11.11
N SER A 291 -0.80 8.61 -11.14
CA SER A 291 -0.44 7.65 -12.17
C SER A 291 -1.31 6.39 -12.21
N ALA A 292 -1.92 5.98 -11.10
CA ALA A 292 -2.68 4.73 -11.01
C ALA A 292 -3.81 4.62 -12.06
N ALA A 293 -4.59 5.70 -12.26
CA ALA A 293 -5.67 5.71 -13.25
C ALA A 293 -5.14 5.64 -14.68
N GLU A 294 -4.05 6.36 -14.98
CA GLU A 294 -3.50 6.41 -16.32
C GLU A 294 -2.84 5.07 -16.70
N ILE A 295 -2.09 4.48 -15.77
CA ILE A 295 -1.52 3.13 -15.90
C ILE A 295 -2.62 2.11 -16.17
N ALA A 296 -3.68 2.10 -15.35
CA ALA A 296 -4.79 1.18 -15.53
C ALA A 296 -5.50 1.40 -16.88
N ARG A 297 -5.77 2.66 -17.25
CA ARG A 297 -6.41 3.02 -18.52
C ARG A 297 -5.61 2.49 -19.71
N ILE A 298 -4.31 2.78 -19.77
CA ILE A 298 -3.45 2.35 -20.88
C ILE A 298 -3.36 0.83 -20.93
N ALA A 299 -3.06 0.19 -19.80
CA ALA A 299 -2.86 -1.26 -19.77
C ALA A 299 -4.13 -2.01 -20.22
N HIS A 300 -5.31 -1.63 -19.71
CA HIS A 300 -6.58 -2.21 -20.14
C HIS A 300 -6.89 -1.93 -21.61
N GLN A 301 -6.64 -0.70 -22.09
CA GLN A 301 -6.86 -0.34 -23.49
C GLN A 301 -6.02 -1.19 -24.45
N LEU A 302 -4.75 -1.44 -24.12
CA LEU A 302 -3.84 -2.23 -24.95
C LEU A 302 -4.12 -3.75 -24.90
N HIS A 303 -4.71 -4.25 -23.81
CA HIS A 303 -5.18 -5.64 -23.73
C HIS A 303 -6.57 -5.85 -24.37
N GLY A 304 -7.35 -4.78 -24.54
CA GLY A 304 -8.73 -4.84 -25.03
C GLY A 304 -9.62 -5.69 -24.13
N ALA A 305 -10.54 -6.45 -24.73
CA ALA A 305 -11.50 -7.27 -23.99
C ALA A 305 -10.85 -8.30 -23.06
N LEU A 306 -9.66 -8.81 -23.37
CA LEU A 306 -8.96 -9.77 -22.51
C LEU A 306 -8.56 -9.13 -21.16
N GLY A 307 -8.22 -7.84 -21.16
CA GLY A 307 -7.74 -7.11 -19.98
C GLY A 307 -8.75 -7.05 -18.85
N ILE A 308 -10.05 -7.12 -19.16
CA ILE A 308 -11.15 -7.06 -18.19
C ILE A 308 -11.64 -8.44 -17.72
N THR A 309 -11.05 -9.53 -18.22
CA THR A 309 -11.43 -10.90 -17.83
C THR A 309 -10.54 -11.44 -16.72
N LEU A 310 -11.04 -12.42 -15.98
CA LEU A 310 -10.25 -13.15 -14.97
C LEU A 310 -9.12 -13.99 -15.59
N LEU A 311 -9.13 -14.22 -16.90
CA LEU A 311 -8.07 -14.93 -17.62
C LEU A 311 -6.77 -14.11 -17.74
N SER A 312 -6.85 -12.79 -17.56
CA SER A 312 -5.68 -11.91 -17.56
C SER A 312 -5.26 -11.60 -16.13
N PRO A 313 -3.99 -11.82 -15.74
CA PRO A 313 -3.49 -11.42 -14.42
C PRO A 313 -3.42 -9.89 -14.24
N LEU A 314 -3.72 -9.09 -15.28
CA LEU A 314 -3.72 -7.62 -15.22
C LEU A 314 -4.65 -7.06 -14.14
N HIS A 315 -5.79 -7.72 -13.90
CA HIS A 315 -6.74 -7.27 -12.87
C HIS A 315 -6.11 -7.26 -11.48
N LEU A 316 -5.16 -8.17 -11.18
CA LEU A 316 -4.48 -8.22 -9.88
C LEU A 316 -3.63 -6.99 -9.59
N ALA A 317 -2.94 -6.47 -10.61
CA ALA A 317 -2.13 -5.27 -10.47
C ALA A 317 -3.02 -4.02 -10.46
N THR A 318 -4.00 -3.94 -11.38
CA THR A 318 -4.83 -2.74 -11.55
C THR A 318 -5.83 -2.52 -10.40
N THR A 319 -6.47 -3.57 -9.88
CA THR A 319 -7.36 -3.44 -8.69
C THR A 319 -6.58 -2.99 -7.44
N ARG A 320 -5.34 -3.44 -7.28
CA ARG A 320 -4.43 -2.99 -6.21
C ARG A 320 -3.98 -1.55 -6.39
N LEU A 321 -3.64 -1.13 -7.61
CA LEU A 321 -3.37 0.28 -7.91
C LEU A 321 -4.55 1.18 -7.51
N TRP A 322 -5.78 0.81 -7.89
CA TRP A 322 -6.98 1.53 -7.52
C TRP A 322 -7.24 1.52 -6.02
N SER A 323 -7.07 0.38 -5.37
CA SER A 323 -7.28 0.29 -3.92
C SER A 323 -6.28 1.11 -3.11
N TRP A 324 -4.98 0.95 -3.40
CA TRP A 324 -3.92 1.59 -2.63
C TRP A 324 -3.79 3.08 -2.93
N ARG A 325 -4.33 3.56 -4.06
CA ARG A 325 -4.49 4.99 -4.34
C ARG A 325 -5.28 5.70 -3.23
N ASP A 326 -6.37 5.10 -2.76
CA ASP A 326 -7.29 5.72 -1.80
C ASP A 326 -6.95 5.38 -0.33
N GLU A 327 -6.03 4.47 -0.10
CA GLU A 327 -5.54 4.10 1.23
C GLU A 327 -4.43 5.03 1.72
N ASP A 328 -4.40 5.24 3.04
CA ASP A 328 -3.39 6.05 3.74
C ASP A 328 -3.30 7.50 3.23
N GLY A 329 -4.45 8.03 2.80
CA GLY A 329 -4.63 9.36 2.22
C GLY A 329 -4.60 9.31 0.69
N ASP A 330 -5.62 9.91 0.08
CA ASP A 330 -5.75 10.01 -1.37
C ASP A 330 -4.86 11.11 -1.98
N GLU A 331 -4.92 11.26 -3.31
CA GLU A 331 -4.17 12.27 -4.05
C GLU A 331 -4.42 13.69 -3.53
N THR A 332 -5.68 14.04 -3.25
CA THR A 332 -6.04 15.39 -2.80
C THR A 332 -5.48 15.68 -1.43
N TYR A 333 -5.59 14.73 -0.50
CA TYR A 333 -5.05 14.82 0.84
C TYR A 333 -3.53 15.09 0.83
N TRP A 334 -2.78 14.32 0.04
CA TRP A 334 -1.33 14.49 -0.04
C TRP A 334 -0.90 15.72 -0.83
N ALA A 335 -1.62 16.08 -1.90
CA ALA A 335 -1.37 17.30 -2.65
C ALA A 335 -1.58 18.57 -1.79
N LEU A 336 -2.63 18.60 -0.96
CA LEU A 336 -2.87 19.72 -0.04
C LEU A 336 -1.78 19.82 1.04
N ARG A 337 -1.29 18.69 1.56
CA ARG A 337 -0.17 18.70 2.52
C ARG A 337 1.14 19.13 1.88
N LEU A 338 1.41 18.68 0.66
CA LEU A 338 2.55 19.11 -0.13
C LEU A 338 2.50 20.63 -0.34
N ALA A 339 1.36 21.14 -0.83
CA ALA A 339 1.15 22.56 -1.06
C ALA A 339 1.25 23.39 0.22
N GLY A 340 0.68 22.91 1.34
CA GLY A 340 0.75 23.61 2.63
C GLY A 340 2.16 23.77 3.20
N SER A 341 3.11 22.91 2.80
CA SER A 341 4.52 23.02 3.17
C SER A 341 5.33 23.97 2.28
N LEU A 342 4.76 24.41 1.16
CA LEU A 342 5.45 25.17 0.13
C LEU A 342 4.87 26.57 -0.01
N THR A 343 5.75 27.55 -0.19
CA THR A 343 5.40 28.94 -0.53
C THR A 343 6.12 29.31 -1.82
N ALA A 344 5.71 30.40 -2.47
CA ALA A 344 6.36 30.87 -3.69
C ALA A 344 7.88 31.05 -3.52
N THR A 345 8.32 31.44 -2.32
CA THR A 345 9.74 31.66 -2.00
C THR A 345 10.47 30.38 -1.57
N THR A 346 9.77 29.40 -0.98
CA THR A 346 10.38 28.14 -0.52
C THR A 346 10.36 27.02 -1.55
N LEU A 347 9.55 27.14 -2.61
CA LEU A 347 9.39 26.12 -3.64
C LEU A 347 10.71 25.79 -4.36
N TRP A 348 11.37 26.79 -4.95
CA TRP A 348 12.58 26.57 -5.74
C TRP A 348 13.75 26.03 -4.90
N PRO A 349 14.04 26.57 -3.70
CA PRO A 349 15.02 25.97 -2.80
C PRO A 349 14.68 24.52 -2.46
N ALA A 350 13.43 24.24 -2.05
CA ALA A 350 13.04 22.88 -1.65
C ALA A 350 13.24 21.84 -2.76
N LEU A 351 13.05 22.21 -4.03
CA LEU A 351 13.27 21.36 -5.19
C LEU A 351 14.75 21.18 -5.58
N THR A 352 15.61 22.13 -5.23
CA THR A 352 17.01 22.17 -5.69
C THR A 352 18.03 21.83 -4.61
N THR A 353 17.63 21.84 -3.34
CA THR A 353 18.50 21.56 -2.19
C THR A 353 18.27 20.20 -1.55
N THR A 354 17.27 19.43 -2.00
CA THR A 354 17.13 18.02 -1.64
C THR A 354 18.13 17.19 -2.48
N PRO A 355 19.17 16.61 -1.86
CA PRO A 355 20.19 15.83 -2.57
C PRO A 355 19.75 14.42 -2.95
#